data_AF-A0A358B4Q3-F1
#
_entry.id   AF-A0A358B4Q3-F1
#
_cell.length_a   1.000
_cell.length_b   1.000
_cell.length_c   1.000
_cell.angle_alpha   90.00
_cell.angle_beta   90.00
_cell.angle_gamma   90.00
#
_symmetry.space_group_name_H-M   'P 1'
#
loop_
_entity.id
_entity.type
_entity.pdbx_description
1 polymer ?
#
loop_
_entity_poly.entity_id
_entity_poly.type
_entity_poly.pdbx_seq_one_letter_code
_entity_poly.pdbx_strand_id
1 'polypeptide(L)' 'MLAALEHHGAVVRVVVAAFDGSSPREVGAAMLVWNTGQSGTIGGGALEFQAAERARA' A
#
# COMPACT_ATOMS: atom_id res chain seq x y z
N MET A 1 -8.27 0.99 -8.49
CA MET A 1 -7.90 2.39 -8.19
C MET A 1 -9.07 3.33 -8.40
N LEU A 2 -9.65 3.47 -9.59
CA LEU A 2 -10.82 4.34 -9.84
C LEU A 2 -11.97 4.07 -8.85
N ALA A 3 -12.41 2.82 -8.72
CA ALA A 3 -13.43 2.45 -7.75
C ALA A 3 -13.07 2.80 -6.29
N ALA A 4 -11.78 2.75 -5.92
CA ALA A 4 -11.34 3.14 -4.59
C ALA A 4 -11.39 4.66 -4.39
N LEU A 5 -11.04 5.43 -5.43
CA LEU A 5 -11.19 6.89 -5.42
C LEU A 5 -12.66 7.30 -5.35
N GLU A 6 -13.52 6.65 -6.14
CA GLU A 6 -14.97 6.89 -6.14
C GLU A 6 -15.59 6.59 -4.78
N HIS A 7 -15.18 5.50 -4.13
CA HIS A 7 -15.79 5.05 -2.87
C HIS A 7 -15.19 5.71 -1.62
N HIS A 8 -13.89 6.01 -1.62
CA HIS A 8 -13.16 6.48 -0.44
C HIS A 8 -12.65 7.92 -0.54
N GLY A 9 -12.75 8.56 -1.72
CA GLY A 9 -12.21 9.88 -1.97
C GLY A 9 -10.68 9.83 -2.11
N ALA A 10 -9.96 10.43 -1.17
CA ALA A 10 -8.51 10.44 -1.19
C ALA A 10 -7.93 9.04 -0.94
N VAL A 11 -7.06 8.59 -1.84
CA VAL A 11 -6.38 7.29 -1.77
C VAL A 11 -4.90 7.48 -2.07
N VAL A 12 -4.04 6.91 -1.22
CA VAL A 12 -2.60 6.78 -1.45
C VAL A 12 -2.31 5.39 -2.01
N ARG A 13 -1.50 5.31 -3.07
CA ARG A 13 -1.02 4.04 -3.63
C ARG A 13 0.43 3.81 -3.25
N VAL A 14 0.67 2.81 -2.42
CA VAL A 14 2.00 2.35 -2.03
C VAL A 14 2.43 1.23 -2.97
N VAL A 15 3.66 1.26 -3.47
CA VAL A 15 4.19 0.30 -4.45
C VAL A 15 5.60 -0.13 -4.05
N VAL A 16 5.90 -1.42 -4.16
CA VAL A 16 7.27 -1.91 -4.12
C VAL A 16 7.97 -1.48 -5.40
N ALA A 17 8.77 -0.43 -5.34
CA ALA A 17 9.48 0.09 -6.51
C ALA A 17 10.74 -0.72 -6.85
N ALA A 18 11.43 -1.21 -5.82
CA ALA A 18 12.62 -2.06 -5.91
C ALA A 18 12.88 -2.71 -4.54
N PHE A 19 13.72 -3.74 -4.52
CA PHE A 19 14.30 -4.32 -3.31
C PHE A 19 15.73 -4.76 -3.61
N ASP A 20 16.55 -4.85 -2.57
CA ASP A 20 17.89 -5.41 -2.63
C ASP A 20 17.89 -6.77 -1.92
N GLY A 21 18.29 -7.84 -2.62
CA GLY A 21 18.20 -9.21 -2.12
C GLY A 21 16.82 -9.86 -2.30
N SER A 22 16.29 -10.53 -1.28
CA SER A 22 14.97 -11.20 -1.34
C SER A 22 13.89 -10.37 -0.65
N SER A 23 12.71 -10.26 -1.27
CA SER A 23 11.56 -9.54 -0.72
C SER A 23 10.34 -10.46 -0.54
N PRO A 24 9.46 -10.22 0.46
CA PRO A 24 8.20 -10.96 0.59
C PRO A 24 7.23 -10.75 -0.59
N ARG A 25 7.43 -9.68 -1.38
CA ARG A 25 6.66 -9.37 -2.60
C ARG A 25 7.56 -8.80 -3.70
N GLU A 26 7.15 -9.08 -4.93
CA GLU A 26 7.82 -8.62 -6.15
C GLU A 26 7.65 -7.11 -6.37
N VAL A 27 8.54 -6.56 -7.21
CA VAL A 27 8.38 -5.20 -7.75
C VAL A 27 7.01 -5.06 -8.41
N GLY A 28 6.33 -3.94 -8.12
CA GLY A 28 4.99 -3.67 -8.62
C GLY A 28 3.86 -4.15 -7.71
N ALA A 29 4.14 -4.96 -6.68
CA ALA A 29 3.17 -5.23 -5.63
C ALA A 29 2.69 -3.91 -5.00
N ALA A 30 1.38 -3.79 -4.81
CA ALA A 30 0.77 -2.53 -4.44
C ALA A 30 -0.32 -2.70 -3.37
N MET A 31 -0.43 -1.65 -2.56
CA MET A 31 -1.48 -1.48 -1.57
C MET A 31 -2.09 -0.09 -1.73
N LEU A 32 -3.41 -0.01 -1.69
CA LEU A 32 -4.17 1.23 -1.62
C LEU A 32 -4.53 1.51 -0.17
N VAL A 33 -4.35 2.75 0.27
CA VAL A 33 -4.64 3.19 1.64
C VAL A 33 -5.52 4.43 1.57
N TRP A 34 -6.57 4.47 2.38
CA TRP A 34 -7.46 5.62 2.57
C TRP A 34 -7.71 5.80 4.07
N ASN A 35 -8.35 6.90 4.50
CA ASN A 35 -8.43 7.32 5.91
C ASN A 35 -8.84 6.23 6.92
N THR A 36 -9.68 5.27 6.54
CA THR A 36 -10.23 4.24 7.45
C THR A 36 -9.88 2.80 7.08
N GLY A 37 -9.14 2.56 6.00
CA GLY A 37 -8.85 1.19 5.55
C GLY A 37 -7.77 1.09 4.47
N GLN A 38 -7.58 -0.13 3.98
CA GLN A 38 -6.61 -0.43 2.93
C GLN A 38 -7.03 -1.66 2.12
N SER A 39 -6.47 -1.83 0.92
CA SER A 39 -6.68 -2.98 0.05
C SER A 39 -5.41 -3.33 -0.72
N GLY A 40 -5.15 -4.63 -0.92
CA GLY A 40 -3.87 -5.12 -1.45
C GLY A 40 -2.81 -5.28 -0.36
N THR A 41 -1.61 -5.72 -0.75
CA THR A 41 -0.50 -6.00 0.17
C THR A 41 0.83 -5.76 -0.55
N ILE A 42 1.82 -5.25 0.20
CA ILE A 42 3.20 -5.05 -0.28
C ILE A 42 4.20 -5.97 0.41
N GLY A 43 3.76 -6.88 1.27
CA GLY A 43 4.66 -7.77 2.00
C GLY A 43 4.15 -8.25 3.36
N GLY A 44 3.07 -7.68 3.88
CA GLY A 44 2.56 -7.97 5.21
C GLY A 44 3.50 -7.49 6.33
N GLY A 45 3.16 -7.86 7.57
CA GLY A 45 3.98 -7.61 8.75
C GLY A 45 4.21 -6.13 9.06
N ALA A 46 5.38 -5.83 9.64
CA ALA A 46 5.71 -4.48 10.13
C ALA A 46 5.86 -3.45 9.01
N LEU A 47 6.42 -3.81 7.86
CA LEU A 47 6.59 -2.91 6.72
C LEU A 47 5.24 -2.39 6.21
N GLU A 48 4.27 -3.30 6.07
CA GLU A 48 2.92 -2.95 5.61
C GLU A 48 2.21 -2.02 6.59
N PHE A 49 2.32 -2.30 7.90
CA PHE A 49 1.77 -1.44 8.94
C PHE A 49 2.39 -0.03 8.90
N GLN A 50 3.72 0.06 8.85
CA GLN A 50 4.42 1.35 8.79
C GLN A 50 4.10 2.14 7.51
N ALA A 51 3.95 1.46 6.38
CA ALA A 51 3.56 2.09 5.12
C ALA A 51 2.12 2.64 5.20
N ALA A 52 1.20 1.89 5.82
CA ALA A 52 -0.17 2.33 6.03
C ALA A 52 -0.25 3.55 6.95
N GLU A 53 0.49 3.57 8.05
CA GLU A 53 0.58 4.72 8.96
C GLU A 53 1.10 5.97 8.23
N ARG A 54 2.21 5.85 7.50
CA ARG A 54 2.78 6.97 6.71
C ARG A 54 1.83 7.46 5.63
N ALA A 55 1.04 6.57 5.03
CA ALA A 55 0.08 6.94 4.01
C ALA A 55 -1.15 7.68 4.57
N ARG A 56 -1.40 7.62 5.88
CA ARG A 56 -2.52 8.31 6.57
C ARG A 56 -2.13 9.65 7.19
N ALA A 57 -0.85 9.88 7.44
CA ALA A 57 -0.32 11.11 8.06
C ALA A 57 -0.37 12.29 7.08
#